data_AF-A0ABD7WQP8-F1
#
_entry.id   AF-A0ABD7WQP8-F1
#
_cell.length_a   1.000
_cell.length_b   1.000
_cell.length_c   1.000
_cell.angle_alpha   90.00
_cell.angle_beta   90.00
_cell.angle_gamma   90.00
#
_symmetry.space_group_name_H-M   'P 1'
#
loop_
_entity.id
_entity.type
_entity.pdbx_description
1 polymer ?
#
loop_
_entity_poly.entity_id
_entity_poly.type
_entity_poly.pdbx_seq_one_letter_code
_entity_poly.pdbx_strand_id
1 'polypeptide(L)'
;MNKLLWLLLLILYGVYKFYKSRRPLTKFDHFYEKAFELEKKKRYDDALEIRNQGIEFHTLTDLERADLHLANGRMLLKLKQYEDSTKHYDASFKLAKYEKFPYSEGFDEVIEAYLYAGRKEDALIITNDMLKRQSYDQKFKKLEPLKEKLLSHEDLW
;
A
#
# COMPACT_ATOMS: atom_id res chain seq x y z
N MET A 1 -37.13 -11.26 -15.56
CA MET A 1 -35.89 -11.94 -15.10
C MET A 1 -36.28 -13.09 -14.18
N ASN A 2 -35.84 -14.32 -14.47
CA ASN A 2 -36.40 -15.56 -13.88
C ASN A 2 -35.85 -15.82 -12.46
N LYS A 3 -36.70 -16.19 -11.48
CA LYS A 3 -36.29 -16.51 -10.09
C LYS A 3 -35.24 -17.63 -10.03
N LEU A 4 -35.32 -18.58 -10.97
CA LEU A 4 -34.36 -19.67 -11.11
C LEU A 4 -32.94 -19.17 -11.47
N LEU A 5 -32.86 -18.14 -12.31
CA LEU A 5 -31.58 -17.53 -12.69
C LEU A 5 -30.92 -16.84 -11.49
N TRP A 6 -31.70 -16.14 -10.66
CA TRP A 6 -31.20 -15.54 -9.42
C TRP A 6 -30.67 -16.57 -8.42
N LEU A 7 -31.40 -17.68 -8.23
CA LEU A 7 -30.95 -18.77 -7.37
C LEU A 7 -29.63 -19.38 -7.86
N LEU A 8 -29.51 -19.61 -9.17
CA LEU A 8 -28.29 -20.14 -9.78
C LEU A 8 -27.10 -19.19 -9.59
N LEU A 9 -27.29 -17.88 -9.78
CA LEU A 9 -26.25 -16.88 -9.54
C LEU A 9 -25.80 -16.85 -8.06
N LEU A 10 -26.72 -16.99 -7.11
CA LEU A 10 -26.39 -17.04 -5.68
C LEU A 10 -25.58 -18.29 -5.32
N ILE A 11 -25.94 -19.45 -5.88
CA ILE A 11 -25.19 -20.70 -5.67
C ILE A 11 -23.78 -20.58 -6.25
N LEU A 12 -23.65 -20.10 -7.48
CA LEU A 12 -22.34 -19.88 -8.12
C LEU A 12 -21.48 -18.91 -7.32
N TYR A 13 -22.06 -17.83 -6.80
CA TYR A 13 -21.38 -16.88 -5.93
C TYR A 13 -20.90 -17.53 -4.63
N GLY A 14 -21.71 -18.39 -4.00
CA GLY A 14 -21.35 -19.14 -2.80
C GLY A 14 -20.18 -20.09 -3.02
N VAL A 15 -20.21 -20.89 -4.10
CA VAL A 15 -19.12 -21.79 -4.49
C VAL A 15 -17.84 -21.00 -4.77
N TYR A 16 -17.94 -19.89 -5.51
CA TYR A 16 -16.81 -19.02 -5.80
C TYR A 16 -16.18 -18.46 -4.50
N LYS A 17 -17.00 -17.97 -3.56
CA LYS A 17 -16.51 -17.49 -2.26
C LYS A 17 -15.82 -18.59 -1.46
N PHE A 18 -16.39 -19.79 -1.43
CA PHE A 18 -15.82 -20.92 -0.71
C PHE A 18 -14.45 -21.32 -1.27
N TYR A 19 -14.35 -21.45 -2.60
CA TYR A 19 -13.08 -21.69 -3.29
C TYR A 19 -12.07 -20.58 -2.98
N LYS A 20 -12.46 -19.30 -3.15
CA LYS A 20 -11.57 -18.15 -2.90
C LYS A 20 -11.06 -18.10 -1.46
N SER A 21 -11.86 -18.52 -0.48
CA SER A 21 -11.46 -18.55 0.94
C SER A 21 -10.43 -19.64 1.26
N ARG A 22 -10.36 -20.72 0.46
CA ARG A 22 -9.51 -21.89 0.71
C ARG A 22 -8.31 -21.98 -0.25
N ARG A 23 -8.24 -21.12 -1.27
CA ARG A 23 -7.14 -21.13 -2.23
C ARG A 23 -5.79 -20.91 -1.53
N PRO A 24 -4.72 -21.59 -1.98
CA PRO A 24 -3.38 -21.35 -1.45
C PRO A 24 -2.89 -19.94 -1.83
N LEU A 25 -2.12 -19.33 -0.94
CA LEU A 25 -1.54 -18.00 -1.16
C LEU A 25 -0.16 -18.17 -1.79
N THR A 26 -0.06 -17.88 -3.08
CA THR A 26 1.16 -18.15 -3.87
C THR A 26 1.48 -17.06 -4.88
N LYS A 27 0.59 -16.09 -5.06
CA LYS A 27 0.71 -14.97 -6.01
C LYS A 27 0.36 -13.68 -5.29
N PHE A 28 0.85 -12.56 -5.79
CA PHE A 28 0.59 -11.23 -5.23
C PHE A 28 -0.91 -11.00 -4.98
N ASP A 29 -1.75 -11.18 -6.00
CA ASP A 29 -3.21 -11.00 -5.89
C ASP A 29 -3.83 -11.90 -4.80
N HIS A 30 -3.25 -13.07 -4.52
CA HIS A 30 -3.79 -13.96 -3.50
C HIS A 30 -3.64 -13.34 -2.10
N PHE A 31 -2.44 -12.83 -1.81
CA PHE A 31 -2.13 -12.15 -0.55
C PHE A 31 -2.86 -10.81 -0.46
N TYR A 32 -2.76 -9.98 -1.50
CA TYR A 32 -3.34 -8.65 -1.53
C TYR A 32 -4.86 -8.67 -1.33
N GLU A 33 -5.60 -9.46 -2.13
CA GLU A 33 -7.05 -9.52 -2.03
C GLU A 33 -7.52 -10.09 -0.68
N LYS A 34 -6.83 -11.10 -0.15
CA LYS A 34 -7.22 -11.72 1.12
C LYS A 34 -7.00 -10.75 2.28
N ALA A 35 -5.86 -10.06 2.32
CA ALA A 35 -5.59 -9.02 3.30
C ALA A 35 -6.58 -7.85 3.19
N PHE A 36 -6.90 -7.41 1.97
CA PHE A 36 -7.86 -6.34 1.74
C PHE A 36 -9.28 -6.69 2.26
N GLU A 37 -9.73 -7.92 2.06
CA GLU A 37 -11.02 -8.39 2.60
C GLU A 37 -11.02 -8.51 4.14
N LEU A 38 -9.86 -8.78 4.76
CA LEU A 38 -9.69 -8.74 6.22
C LEU A 38 -9.71 -7.30 6.75
N GLU A 39 -9.02 -6.37 6.07
CA GLU A 39 -9.03 -4.93 6.39
C GLU A 39 -10.47 -4.37 6.34
N LYS A 40 -11.25 -4.72 5.31
CA LYS A 40 -12.67 -4.34 5.21
C LYS A 40 -13.54 -4.86 6.37
N LYS A 41 -13.12 -5.96 7.01
CA LYS A 41 -13.75 -6.52 8.20
C LYS A 41 -13.14 -5.99 9.51
N LYS A 42 -12.25 -5.00 9.43
CA LYS A 42 -11.48 -4.43 10.55
C LYS A 42 -10.62 -5.46 11.29
N ARG A 43 -10.24 -6.55 10.61
CA ARG A 43 -9.32 -7.58 11.10
C ARG A 43 -7.90 -7.21 10.69
N TYR A 44 -7.38 -6.14 11.28
CA TYR A 44 -6.15 -5.49 10.83
C TYR A 44 -4.90 -6.35 11.06
N ASP A 45 -4.80 -7.02 12.21
CA ASP A 45 -3.66 -7.90 12.51
C ASP A 45 -3.60 -9.09 11.55
N ASP A 46 -4.75 -9.71 11.25
CA ASP A 46 -4.82 -10.78 10.26
C ASP A 46 -4.46 -10.27 8.85
N ALA A 47 -4.89 -9.06 8.49
CA ALA A 47 -4.53 -8.45 7.21
C ALA A 47 -3.01 -8.22 7.11
N LEU A 48 -2.40 -7.72 8.18
CA LEU A 48 -0.95 -7.53 8.31
C LEU A 48 -0.21 -8.85 8.14
N GLU A 49 -0.64 -9.89 8.85
CA GLU A 49 -0.04 -11.23 8.78
C GLU A 49 -0.08 -11.78 7.36
N ILE A 50 -1.23 -11.70 6.68
CA ILE A 50 -1.36 -12.19 5.30
C ILE A 50 -0.42 -11.43 4.35
N ARG A 51 -0.29 -10.10 4.46
CA ARG A 51 0.67 -9.37 3.62
C ARG A 51 2.11 -9.71 3.96
N ASN A 52 2.44 -9.89 5.24
CA ASN A 52 3.78 -10.29 5.67
C ASN A 52 4.17 -11.68 5.15
N GLN A 53 3.23 -12.63 5.10
CA GLN A 53 3.45 -13.92 4.42
C GLN A 53 3.80 -13.73 2.93
N GLY A 54 3.13 -12.79 2.25
CA GLY A 54 3.42 -12.46 0.86
C GLY A 54 4.78 -11.79 0.67
N ILE A 55 5.16 -10.88 1.57
CA ILE A 55 6.47 -10.20 1.57
C ILE A 55 7.62 -11.22 1.63
N GLU A 56 7.48 -12.29 2.42
CA GLU A 56 8.49 -13.36 2.53
C GLU A 56 8.38 -14.42 1.41
N PHE A 57 7.40 -14.29 0.50
CA PHE A 57 7.16 -15.31 -0.51
C PHE A 57 8.11 -15.14 -1.71
N HIS A 58 9.02 -16.11 -1.86
CA HIS A 58 10.15 -16.05 -2.80
C HIS A 58 9.80 -15.82 -4.28
N THR A 59 8.59 -16.19 -4.71
CA THR A 59 8.17 -16.01 -6.11
C THR A 59 7.67 -14.60 -6.42
N LEU A 60 7.43 -13.76 -5.41
CA LEU A 60 7.06 -12.37 -5.65
C LEU A 60 8.27 -11.55 -6.07
N THR A 61 8.04 -10.60 -6.97
CA THR A 61 9.02 -9.60 -7.38
C THR A 61 9.22 -8.55 -6.29
N ASP A 62 10.30 -7.77 -6.38
CA ASP A 62 10.55 -6.66 -5.45
C ASP A 62 9.45 -5.60 -5.52
N LEU A 63 8.89 -5.34 -6.70
CA LEU A 63 7.78 -4.40 -6.85
C LEU A 63 6.49 -4.90 -6.19
N GLU A 64 6.17 -6.19 -6.31
CA GLU A 64 5.02 -6.79 -5.63
C GLU A 64 5.20 -6.80 -4.11
N ARG A 65 6.41 -7.12 -3.62
CA ARG A 65 6.73 -7.03 -2.18
C ARG A 65 6.66 -5.60 -1.68
N ALA A 66 7.15 -4.63 -2.47
CA ALA A 66 7.06 -3.22 -2.16
C ALA A 66 5.59 -2.78 -2.03
N ASP A 67 4.72 -3.20 -2.96
CA ASP A 67 3.29 -2.86 -2.89
C ASP A 67 2.59 -3.48 -1.67
N LEU A 68 2.97 -4.70 -1.25
CA LEU A 68 2.49 -5.28 0.02
C LEU A 68 2.93 -4.47 1.23
N HIS A 69 4.19 -4.01 1.27
CA HIS A 69 4.66 -3.07 2.29
C HIS A 69 3.90 -1.75 2.25
N LEU A 70 3.70 -1.15 1.07
CA LEU A 70 2.93 0.09 0.89
C LEU A 70 1.50 -0.06 1.43
N ALA A 71 0.85 -1.19 1.16
CA ALA A 71 -0.49 -1.48 1.67
C ALA A 71 -0.53 -1.64 3.20
N ASN A 72 0.50 -2.26 3.81
CA ASN A 72 0.64 -2.30 5.26
C ASN A 72 0.85 -0.90 5.85
N GLY A 73 1.73 -0.11 5.26
CA GLY A 73 1.97 1.28 5.67
C GLY A 73 0.69 2.12 5.65
N ARG A 74 -0.10 2.04 4.57
CA ARG A 74 -1.39 2.75 4.45
C ARG A 74 -2.42 2.31 5.48
N MET A 75 -2.50 1.02 5.76
CA MET A 75 -3.41 0.51 6.79
C MET A 75 -3.01 1.05 8.17
N LEU A 76 -1.72 0.99 8.53
CA LEU A 76 -1.20 1.48 9.80
C LEU A 76 -1.37 3.01 9.94
N LEU A 77 -1.22 3.75 8.84
CA LEU A 77 -1.51 5.19 8.82
C LEU A 77 -2.96 5.48 9.19
N LYS A 78 -3.93 4.75 8.61
CA LYS A 78 -5.36 4.89 8.98
C LYS A 78 -5.63 4.57 10.45
N LEU A 79 -4.82 3.70 11.05
CA LEU A 79 -4.84 3.35 12.47
C LEU A 79 -4.04 4.33 13.35
N LYS A 80 -3.45 5.38 12.76
CA LYS A 80 -2.57 6.36 13.42
C LYS A 80 -1.32 5.76 14.06
N GLN A 81 -0.87 4.61 13.56
CA GLN A 81 0.37 3.96 13.96
C GLN A 81 1.50 4.47 13.05
N TYR A 82 1.86 5.74 13.21
CA TYR A 82 2.73 6.47 12.28
C TYR A 82 4.14 5.88 12.20
N GLU A 83 4.75 5.54 13.33
CA GLU A 83 6.10 4.98 13.35
C GLU A 83 6.16 3.66 12.56
N ASP A 84 5.25 2.73 12.83
CA ASP A 84 5.21 1.44 12.12
C ASP A 84 4.78 1.59 10.65
N SER A 85 3.90 2.54 10.35
CA SER A 85 3.56 2.91 8.98
C SER A 85 4.80 3.30 8.17
N THR A 86 5.64 4.18 8.73
CA THR A 86 6.87 4.63 8.06
C THR A 86 7.91 3.53 7.90
N LYS A 87 8.01 2.58 8.85
CA LYS A 87 8.89 1.39 8.70
C LYS A 87 8.50 0.56 7.47
N HIS A 88 7.20 0.40 7.22
CA HIS A 88 6.73 -0.28 6.01
C HIS A 88 6.98 0.55 4.75
N TYR A 89 6.79 1.87 4.78
CA TYR A 89 7.14 2.72 3.63
C TYR A 89 8.63 2.71 3.31
N ASP A 90 9.52 2.74 4.31
CA ASP A 90 10.97 2.61 4.13
C ASP A 90 11.31 1.31 3.40
N ALA A 91 10.75 0.18 3.87
CA ALA A 91 10.95 -1.12 3.25
C ALA A 91 10.42 -1.15 1.81
N SER A 92 9.25 -0.57 1.56
CA SER A 92 8.67 -0.44 0.21
C SER A 92 9.60 0.32 -0.73
N PHE A 93 10.05 1.52 -0.36
CA PHE A 93 10.93 2.32 -1.22
C PHE A 93 12.32 1.72 -1.38
N LYS A 94 12.82 0.99 -0.38
CA LYS A 94 14.08 0.25 -0.48
C LYS A 94 13.99 -0.86 -1.54
N LEU A 95 12.92 -1.64 -1.54
CA LEU A 95 12.67 -2.68 -2.55
C LEU A 95 12.49 -2.05 -3.94
N ALA A 96 11.69 -0.98 -4.05
CA ALA A 96 11.40 -0.32 -5.32
C ALA A 96 12.46 0.73 -5.75
N LYS A 97 13.66 0.72 -5.16
CA LYS A 97 14.67 1.77 -5.37
C LYS A 97 15.07 1.93 -6.83
N TYR A 98 15.19 0.82 -7.55
CA TYR A 98 15.59 0.79 -8.96
C TYR A 98 14.44 0.48 -9.92
N GLU A 99 13.24 0.27 -9.38
CA GLU A 99 12.05 -0.06 -10.15
C GLU A 99 11.34 1.19 -10.64
N LYS A 100 10.75 1.13 -11.84
CA LYS A 100 9.84 2.17 -12.33
C LYS A 100 8.41 1.83 -11.90
N PHE A 101 7.80 2.72 -11.11
CA PHE A 101 6.38 2.68 -10.77
C PHE A 101 5.72 4.03 -11.07
N PRO A 102 4.44 4.04 -11.48
CA PRO A 102 3.73 5.26 -11.79
C PRO A 102 3.40 6.07 -10.52
N TYR A 103 3.12 7.35 -10.71
CA TYR A 103 2.57 8.19 -9.66
C TYR A 103 1.21 7.65 -9.17
N SER A 104 1.02 7.63 -7.85
CA SER A 104 -0.24 7.32 -7.17
C SER A 104 -0.65 8.53 -6.34
N GLU A 105 -1.94 8.90 -6.35
CA GLU A 105 -2.40 10.10 -5.63
C GLU A 105 -2.05 10.05 -4.14
N GLY A 106 -2.11 8.89 -3.48
CA GLY A 106 -1.81 8.74 -2.06
C GLY A 106 -0.32 8.72 -1.71
N PHE A 107 0.54 9.41 -2.46
CA PHE A 107 1.95 9.64 -2.07
C PHE A 107 2.12 10.83 -1.14
N ASP A 108 1.19 11.79 -1.15
CA ASP A 108 1.09 12.84 -0.13
C ASP A 108 0.86 12.25 1.26
N GLU A 109 -0.09 11.32 1.40
CA GLU A 109 -0.37 10.58 2.65
C GLU A 109 0.87 9.85 3.19
N VAL A 110 1.71 9.33 2.30
CA VAL A 110 2.99 8.69 2.68
C VAL A 110 3.91 9.72 3.32
N ILE A 111 4.08 10.89 2.70
CA ILE A 111 4.92 11.98 3.25
C ILE A 111 4.36 12.52 4.56
N GLU A 112 3.04 12.66 4.68
CA GLU A 112 2.38 13.03 5.94
C GLU A 112 2.66 12.01 7.05
N ALA A 113 2.68 10.71 6.74
CA ALA A 113 3.02 9.69 7.73
C ALA A 113 4.42 9.89 8.34
N TYR A 114 5.40 10.29 7.53
CA TYR A 114 6.75 10.64 8.03
C TYR A 114 6.71 11.86 8.95
N LEU A 115 5.92 12.88 8.61
CA LEU A 115 5.76 14.06 9.45
C LEU A 115 5.12 13.72 10.80
N TYR A 116 4.01 12.96 10.80
CA TYR A 116 3.37 12.52 12.04
C TYR A 116 4.24 11.60 12.88
N ALA A 117 5.16 10.87 12.26
CA ALA A 117 6.18 10.08 12.95
C ALA A 117 7.37 10.92 13.48
N GLY A 118 7.38 12.24 13.26
CA GLY A 118 8.50 13.12 13.63
C GLY A 118 9.75 12.94 12.75
N ARG A 119 9.62 12.32 11.58
CA ARG A 119 10.70 11.99 10.65
C ARG A 119 10.74 12.97 9.47
N LYS A 120 10.86 14.27 9.78
CA LYS A 120 10.79 15.36 8.78
C LYS A 120 11.89 15.28 7.73
N GLU A 121 13.11 14.96 8.14
CA GLU A 121 14.26 14.81 7.26
C GLU A 121 14.03 13.68 6.25
N ASP A 122 13.50 12.55 6.70
CA ASP A 122 13.16 11.41 5.84
C ASP A 122 12.03 11.75 4.87
N ALA A 123 11.03 12.52 5.33
CA ALA A 123 9.96 13.04 4.48
C ALA A 123 10.52 13.87 3.31
N LEU A 124 11.53 14.71 3.57
CA LEU A 124 12.20 15.50 2.54
C LEU A 124 13.03 14.63 1.59
N ILE A 125 13.75 13.64 2.11
CA ILE A 125 14.54 12.69 1.30
C ILE A 125 13.63 11.94 0.33
N ILE A 126 12.55 11.35 0.84
CA ILE A 126 11.62 10.55 0.03
C ILE A 126 10.89 11.42 -0.99
N THR A 127 10.45 12.62 -0.60
CA THR A 127 9.83 13.57 -1.54
C THR A 127 10.78 13.89 -2.70
N ASN A 128 12.06 14.16 -2.41
CA ASN A 128 13.06 14.43 -3.45
C ASN A 128 13.32 13.21 -4.35
N ASP A 129 13.41 12.02 -3.77
CA ASP A 129 13.61 10.79 -4.53
C ASP A 129 12.40 10.46 -5.41
N MET A 130 11.18 10.72 -4.94
CA MET A 130 9.97 10.62 -5.75
C MET A 130 9.94 11.66 -6.87
N LEU A 131 10.35 12.92 -6.61
CA LEU A 131 10.41 13.96 -7.64
C LEU A 131 11.37 13.62 -8.79
N LYS A 132 12.50 12.96 -8.52
CA LYS A 132 13.42 12.48 -9.59
C LYS A 132 12.74 11.56 -10.61
N ARG A 133 11.66 10.88 -10.20
CA ARG A 133 10.88 9.96 -11.04
C ARG A 133 10.03 10.69 -12.09
N GLN A 134 9.94 12.02 -12.02
CA GLN A 134 9.37 12.85 -13.11
C GLN A 134 10.06 12.63 -14.45
N SER A 135 11.32 12.15 -14.44
CA SER A 135 12.06 11.74 -15.63
C SER A 135 11.33 10.69 -16.48
N TYR A 136 10.46 9.86 -15.88
CA TYR A 136 9.67 8.87 -16.60
C TYR A 136 8.16 8.97 -16.37
N ASP A 137 7.70 9.62 -15.29
CA ASP A 137 6.28 9.93 -15.08
C ASP A 137 6.10 11.36 -14.57
N GLN A 138 5.70 12.25 -15.47
CA GLN A 138 5.55 13.69 -15.21
C GLN A 138 4.56 14.02 -14.07
N LYS A 139 3.70 13.08 -13.64
CA LYS A 139 2.79 13.32 -12.51
C LYS A 139 3.51 13.46 -11.17
N PHE A 140 4.73 12.95 -11.02
CA PHE A 140 5.51 13.13 -9.79
C PHE A 140 5.77 14.60 -9.43
N LYS A 141 5.73 15.52 -10.41
CA LYS A 141 5.81 16.98 -10.16
C LYS A 141 4.73 17.51 -9.21
N LYS A 142 3.62 16.77 -9.02
CA LYS A 142 2.58 17.11 -8.05
C LYS A 142 3.10 17.21 -6.61
N LEU A 143 4.27 16.62 -6.31
CA LEU A 143 4.91 16.68 -5.00
C LEU A 143 5.77 17.94 -4.79
N GLU A 144 5.94 18.81 -5.80
CA GLU A 144 6.75 20.03 -5.68
C GLU A 144 6.22 20.99 -4.60
N PRO A 145 4.91 21.32 -4.52
CA PRO A 145 4.39 22.20 -3.47
C PRO A 145 4.60 21.62 -2.06
N LEU A 146 4.52 20.30 -1.93
CA LEU A 146 4.77 19.62 -0.66
C LEU A 146 6.24 19.72 -0.25
N LYS A 147 7.17 19.59 -1.19
CA LYS A 147 8.60 19.83 -0.94
C LYS A 147 8.86 21.26 -0.45
N GLU A 148 8.24 22.26 -1.07
CA GLU A 148 8.38 23.67 -0.66
C GLU A 148 7.90 23.87 0.78
N LYS A 149 6.74 23.30 1.11
CA LYS A 149 6.18 23.30 2.48
C LYS A 149 7.09 22.62 3.50
N LEU A 150 7.74 21.51 3.14
CA LEU A 150 8.71 20.84 4.02
C LEU A 150 9.93 21.73 4.33
N LEU A 151 10.36 22.57 3.38
CA LEU A 151 11.51 23.46 3.49
C LEU A 151 11.21 24.77 4.23
N SER A 152 9.98 25.29 4.14
CA SER A 152 9.61 26.63 4.63
C SER A 152 9.64 26.78 6.17
N HIS A 153 9.92 25.73 6.94
CA HIS A 153 9.83 25.72 8.41
C HIS A 153 8.47 26.17 8.97
N GLU A 154 7.44 26.29 8.13
CA GLU A 154 6.06 26.41 8.58
C GLU A 154 5.68 25.06 9.17
N ASP A 155 5.92 24.88 10.47
CA ASP A 155 4.86 24.56 11.41
C ASP A 155 3.66 23.85 10.77
N LEU A 156 3.91 22.60 10.36
CA LEU A 156 2.98 21.66 9.77
C LEU A 156 2.08 21.13 10.90
N TRP A 157 1.07 21.90 11.29
CA TRP A 157 0.06 21.47 12.26
C TRP A 157 -1.36 21.71 11.76
#